data_AF-A0A1G1J3K2-F1
#
_entry.id   AF-A0A1G1J3K2-F1
#
_cell.length_a   1.000
_cell.length_b   1.000
_cell.length_c   1.000
_cell.angle_alpha   90.00
_cell.angle_beta   90.00
_cell.angle_gamma   90.00
#
_symmetry.space_group_name_H-M   'P 1'
#
loop_
_entity.id
_entity.type
_entity.pdbx_description
1 polymer ?
#
loop_
_entity_poly.entity_id
_entity_poly.type
_entity_poly.pdbx_seq_one_letter_code
_entity_poly.pdbx_strand_id
1 'polypeptide(L)'
;MRTDSVRVSNDAQNAAKEYILRVHGEKYYPSKPNVYKSKKSAQEAHECIRPAIPLREADSLKRFLTQDQFKLYDLIWKRFISSQMAPALYLVTTVSIEAARYLFKTSGTGVIFDGFTILYPAGDTQKEGERRKQPWKIPMLALGERLDLVKLIPSQHFTKPPVHYSDATLVKALEEKGIGRPSTYAPIIYTIIMRNYVTRRKGYLYPTDLGEVTNSLLVNHFPQIMDIGFTAKMEDELDGIEDGRVAWLSVLKDFYSPFIYRVEEAKKHMKSIKKEGVKTDEICALCGKPMIIKWGRRGKFLSCSDFPKCKYSKSITTGVKCPAPACDGELIERSSRRGTFYGCTRYPNCKYTTRALPDKEKESEVT
;
A
#
# COMPACT_ATOMS: atom_id res chain seq x y z
N MET A 1 -3.89 15.13 -14.89
CA MET A 1 -3.30 14.01 -14.11
C MET A 1 -4.34 13.10 -13.46
N ARG A 2 -5.64 13.42 -13.50
CA ARG A 2 -6.71 12.52 -13.05
C ARG A 2 -7.30 11.88 -14.30
N THR A 3 -6.97 10.61 -14.53
CA THR A 3 -7.46 9.85 -15.68
C THR A 3 -7.31 8.37 -15.37
N ASP A 4 -8.25 7.59 -15.87
CA ASP A 4 -8.29 6.14 -15.93
C ASP A 4 -8.01 5.62 -17.35
N SER A 5 -7.76 6.55 -18.29
CA SER A 5 -7.47 6.24 -19.68
C SER A 5 -5.99 5.96 -19.88
N VAL A 6 -5.70 4.93 -20.68
CA VAL A 6 -4.36 4.61 -21.19
C VAL A 6 -4.22 4.96 -22.67
N ARG A 7 -5.25 5.59 -23.26
CA ARG A 7 -5.24 6.03 -24.65
C ARG A 7 -4.14 7.06 -24.88
N VAL A 8 -3.51 6.99 -26.04
CA VAL A 8 -2.54 7.97 -26.54
C VAL A 8 -3.07 8.56 -27.83
N SER A 9 -2.94 9.87 -28.03
CA SER A 9 -3.31 10.55 -29.27
C SER A 9 -2.33 10.22 -30.41
N ASN A 10 -2.81 10.29 -31.66
CA ASN A 10 -1.96 10.05 -32.83
C ASN A 10 -0.76 11.00 -32.87
N ASP A 11 -0.94 12.28 -32.52
CA ASP A 11 0.16 13.26 -32.48
C ASP A 11 1.24 12.87 -31.47
N ALA A 12 0.82 12.43 -30.28
CA ALA A 12 1.75 12.00 -29.24
C ALA A 12 2.47 10.70 -29.62
N GLN A 13 1.79 9.75 -30.28
CA GLN A 13 2.41 8.54 -30.83
C GLN A 13 3.44 8.87 -31.91
N ASN A 14 3.12 9.81 -32.81
CA ASN A 14 4.04 10.26 -33.86
C ASN A 14 5.28 10.95 -33.28
N ALA A 15 5.12 11.81 -32.27
CA ALA A 15 6.24 12.44 -31.58
C ALA A 15 7.13 11.40 -30.85
N ALA A 16 6.53 10.37 -30.24
CA ALA A 16 7.29 9.28 -29.64
C ALA A 16 8.06 8.46 -30.69
N LYS A 17 7.43 8.16 -31.84
CA LYS A 17 8.08 7.49 -32.97
C LYS A 17 9.30 8.28 -33.45
N GLU A 18 9.15 9.58 -33.69
CA GLU A 18 10.26 10.44 -34.11
C GLU A 18 11.43 10.38 -33.14
N TYR A 19 11.14 10.51 -31.84
CA TYR A 19 12.16 10.40 -30.79
C TYR A 19 12.89 9.05 -30.82
N ILE A 20 12.14 7.95 -30.86
CA ILE A 20 12.69 6.59 -30.80
C ILE A 20 13.58 6.32 -32.02
N LEU A 21 13.12 6.68 -33.23
CA LEU A 21 13.89 6.49 -34.45
C LEU A 21 15.17 7.33 -34.45
N ARG A 22 15.10 8.59 -33.98
CA ARG A 22 16.25 9.50 -33.93
C ARG A 22 17.29 9.10 -32.89
N VAL A 23 16.87 8.69 -31.69
CA VAL A 23 17.75 8.51 -30.53
C VAL A 23 18.16 7.04 -30.33
N HIS A 24 17.24 6.09 -30.52
CA HIS A 24 17.51 4.67 -30.27
C HIS A 24 17.68 3.86 -31.57
N GLY A 25 17.12 4.34 -32.68
CA GLY A 25 17.20 3.71 -33.99
C GLY A 25 16.03 2.77 -34.32
N GLU A 26 15.95 2.34 -35.57
CA GLU A 26 14.80 1.60 -36.13
C GLU A 26 14.44 0.33 -35.36
N LYS A 27 15.44 -0.43 -34.88
CA LYS A 27 15.22 -1.68 -34.15
C LYS A 27 14.41 -1.51 -32.85
N TYR A 28 14.36 -0.31 -32.28
CA TYR A 28 13.60 0.00 -31.06
C TYR A 28 12.20 0.52 -31.31
N TYR A 29 11.82 0.74 -32.57
CA TYR A 29 10.44 1.09 -32.92
C TYR A 29 9.71 -0.18 -33.40
N PRO A 30 8.51 -0.49 -32.87
CA PRO A 30 7.77 -1.67 -33.32
C PRO A 30 7.27 -1.50 -34.75
N SER A 31 7.12 -2.61 -35.49
CA SER A 31 6.63 -2.58 -36.88
C SER A 31 5.20 -2.05 -37.01
N LYS A 32 4.41 -2.12 -35.93
CA LYS A 32 3.09 -1.49 -35.80
C LYS A 32 3.06 -0.63 -34.53
N PRO A 33 2.45 0.57 -34.54
CA PRO A 33 2.33 1.40 -33.35
C PRO A 33 1.63 0.65 -32.20
N ASN A 34 2.14 0.81 -30.98
CA ASN A 34 1.52 0.23 -29.79
C ASN A 34 0.24 1.00 -29.43
N VAL A 35 -0.90 0.31 -29.42
CA VAL A 35 -2.19 0.89 -29.02
C VAL A 35 -2.68 0.19 -27.75
N TYR A 36 -2.96 0.99 -26.73
CA TYR A 36 -3.47 0.51 -25.44
C TYR A 36 -4.94 0.85 -25.30
N LYS A 37 -5.78 -0.15 -25.03
CA LYS A 37 -7.21 0.02 -24.81
C LYS A 37 -7.48 0.25 -23.32
N SER A 38 -8.27 1.28 -23.02
CA SER A 38 -8.79 1.53 -21.68
C SER A 38 -9.85 0.48 -21.31
N LYS A 39 -10.13 0.32 -20.01
CA LYS A 39 -11.24 -0.53 -19.53
C LYS A 39 -12.58 0.07 -19.98
N LYS A 40 -13.62 -0.75 -20.12
CA LYS A 40 -14.97 -0.33 -20.56
C LYS A 40 -15.62 0.75 -19.67
N SER A 41 -15.19 0.86 -18.42
CA SER A 41 -15.68 1.85 -17.45
C SER A 41 -14.86 3.14 -17.44
N ALA A 42 -13.80 3.23 -18.24
CA ALA A 42 -12.94 4.40 -18.26
C ALA A 42 -13.61 5.55 -19.01
N GLN A 43 -13.46 6.78 -18.51
CA GLN A 43 -13.94 7.98 -19.20
C GLN A 43 -13.16 8.17 -20.51
N GLU A 44 -13.66 7.61 -21.62
CA GLU A 44 -12.95 7.48 -22.91
C GLU A 44 -12.59 8.83 -23.57
N ALA A 45 -13.15 9.96 -23.10
CA ALA A 45 -12.78 11.29 -23.57
C ALA A 45 -11.34 11.68 -23.19
N HIS A 46 -10.77 11.06 -22.15
CA HIS A 46 -9.48 11.45 -21.59
C HIS A 46 -8.29 10.68 -22.20
N GLU A 47 -7.11 11.29 -22.12
CA GLU A 47 -5.83 10.69 -22.52
C GLU A 47 -5.01 10.28 -21.30
N CYS A 48 -4.08 9.34 -21.49
CA CYS A 48 -3.11 8.98 -20.47
C CYS A 48 -2.29 10.18 -19.96
N ILE A 49 -1.68 10.01 -18.78
CA ILE A 49 -0.71 10.98 -18.26
C ILE A 49 0.60 10.81 -19.03
N ARG A 50 0.95 11.83 -19.82
CA ARG A 50 2.16 11.88 -20.63
C ARG A 50 2.75 13.29 -20.66
N PRO A 51 3.99 13.47 -21.17
CA PRO A 51 4.50 14.79 -21.48
C PRO A 51 3.59 15.50 -22.49
N ALA A 52 3.32 16.79 -22.28
CA ALA A 52 2.59 17.61 -23.24
C ALA A 52 3.32 17.66 -24.60
N ILE A 53 4.65 17.74 -24.55
CA ILE A 53 5.56 17.70 -25.71
C ILE A 53 6.54 16.53 -25.50
N PRO A 54 6.31 15.36 -26.11
CA PRO A 54 7.18 14.18 -25.94
C PRO A 54 8.65 14.39 -26.30
N LEU A 55 8.93 15.28 -27.25
CA LEU A 55 10.29 15.58 -27.72
C LEU A 55 11.14 16.37 -26.70
N ARG A 56 10.54 16.89 -25.61
CA ARG A 56 11.29 17.54 -24.54
C ARG A 56 11.81 16.49 -23.57
N GLU A 57 13.10 16.19 -23.67
CA GLU A 57 13.76 15.23 -22.77
C GLU A 57 13.85 15.78 -21.34
N ALA A 58 13.78 14.89 -20.34
CA ALA A 58 13.75 15.28 -18.93
C ALA A 58 14.93 16.17 -18.54
N ASP A 59 16.15 15.82 -18.96
CA ASP A 59 17.38 16.57 -18.63
C ASP A 59 17.36 18.02 -19.12
N SER A 60 16.71 18.30 -20.25
CA SER A 60 16.54 19.66 -20.77
C SER A 60 15.69 20.55 -19.87
N LEU A 61 14.83 19.95 -19.03
CA LEU A 61 13.92 20.65 -18.13
C LEU A 61 14.44 20.79 -16.71
N LYS A 62 15.57 20.15 -16.39
CA LYS A 62 16.11 20.07 -15.02
C LYS A 62 16.34 21.43 -14.36
N ARG A 63 16.68 22.46 -15.14
CA ARG A 63 16.90 23.83 -14.64
C ARG A 63 15.62 24.59 -14.30
N PHE A 64 14.47 24.14 -14.80
CA PHE A 64 13.17 24.82 -14.65
C PHE A 64 12.26 24.14 -13.61
N LEU A 65 12.67 22.98 -13.10
CA LEU A 65 11.86 22.13 -12.24
C LEU A 65 12.52 21.97 -10.86
N THR A 66 11.71 21.88 -9.82
CA THR A 66 12.21 21.38 -8.53
C THR A 66 12.64 19.92 -8.67
N GLN A 67 13.42 19.42 -7.71
CA GLN A 67 13.91 18.05 -7.75
C GLN A 67 12.77 17.00 -7.83
N ASP A 68 11.68 17.22 -7.09
CA ASP A 68 10.53 16.30 -7.08
C ASP A 68 9.72 16.38 -8.38
N GLN A 69 9.55 17.59 -8.93
CA GLN A 69 8.91 17.78 -10.23
C GLN A 69 9.71 17.12 -11.36
N PHE A 70 11.04 17.27 -11.35
CA PHE A 70 11.92 16.63 -12.33
C PHE A 70 11.82 15.11 -12.25
N LYS A 71 11.90 14.53 -11.04
CA LYS A 71 11.79 13.07 -10.86
C LYS A 71 10.44 12.53 -11.36
N LEU A 72 9.34 13.23 -11.07
CA LEU A 72 8.02 12.81 -11.53
C LEU A 72 7.87 12.95 -13.04
N TYR A 73 8.39 14.04 -13.62
CA TYR A 73 8.40 14.24 -15.07
C TYR A 73 9.23 13.17 -15.78
N ASP A 74 10.44 12.89 -15.30
CA ASP A 74 11.34 11.86 -15.85
C ASP A 74 10.67 10.48 -15.84
N LEU A 75 10.00 10.13 -14.73
CA LEU A 75 9.22 8.88 -14.63
C LEU A 75 8.09 8.83 -15.66
N ILE A 76 7.30 9.89 -15.79
CA ILE A 76 6.20 9.98 -16.75
C ILE A 76 6.73 9.89 -18.19
N TRP A 77 7.80 10.61 -18.49
CA TRP A 77 8.42 10.66 -19.80
C TRP A 77 8.99 9.29 -20.20
N LYS A 78 9.78 8.65 -19.33
CA LYS A 78 10.32 7.30 -19.57
C LYS A 78 9.21 6.28 -19.75
N ARG A 79 8.16 6.32 -18.92
CA ARG A 79 7.01 5.42 -19.04
C ARG A 79 6.26 5.63 -20.37
N PHE A 80 6.08 6.88 -20.79
CA PHE A 80 5.42 7.21 -22.03
C PHE A 80 6.22 6.74 -23.26
N ILE A 81 7.49 7.13 -23.38
CA ILE A 81 8.33 6.75 -24.54
C ILE A 81 8.51 5.23 -24.60
N SER A 82 8.82 4.58 -23.47
CA SER A 82 8.98 3.12 -23.42
C SER A 82 7.71 2.36 -23.83
N SER A 83 6.51 2.91 -23.56
CA SER A 83 5.25 2.31 -24.04
C SER A 83 5.14 2.26 -25.56
N GLN A 84 5.87 3.10 -26.28
CA GLN A 84 5.86 3.15 -27.75
C GLN A 84 7.06 2.44 -28.39
N MET A 85 7.95 1.84 -27.57
CA MET A 85 9.12 1.10 -28.05
C MET A 85 8.81 -0.38 -28.31
N ALA A 86 9.71 -1.04 -29.04
CA ALA A 86 9.68 -2.47 -29.31
C ALA A 86 9.82 -3.29 -28.01
N PRO A 87 9.20 -4.49 -27.94
CA PRO A 87 9.30 -5.35 -26.77
C PRO A 87 10.74 -5.85 -26.56
N ALA A 88 11.12 -6.06 -25.31
CA ALA A 88 12.34 -6.78 -24.98
C ALA A 88 12.20 -8.26 -25.32
N LEU A 89 13.24 -8.86 -25.90
CA LEU A 89 13.32 -10.28 -26.23
C LEU A 89 14.28 -10.99 -25.28
N TYR A 90 13.82 -12.07 -24.67
CA TYR A 90 14.58 -12.86 -23.72
C TYR A 90 14.65 -14.32 -24.14
N LEU A 91 15.80 -14.96 -23.91
CA LEU A 91 15.97 -16.39 -23.98
C LEU A 91 15.83 -16.97 -22.57
N VAL A 92 14.78 -17.77 -22.33
CA VAL A 92 14.62 -18.50 -21.07
C VAL A 92 15.09 -19.93 -21.28
N THR A 93 16.15 -20.32 -20.57
CA THR A 93 16.66 -21.69 -20.55
C THR A 93 16.24 -22.34 -19.26
N THR A 94 15.61 -23.52 -19.33
CA THR A 94 15.27 -24.33 -18.17
C THR A 94 16.00 -25.66 -18.27
N VAL A 95 16.72 -26.00 -17.21
CA VAL A 95 17.51 -27.22 -17.12
C VAL A 95 16.92 -28.08 -16.01
N SER A 96 16.66 -29.34 -16.35
CA SER A 96 16.27 -30.39 -15.42
C SER A 96 17.45 -31.35 -15.31
N ILE A 97 17.92 -31.59 -14.08
CA ILE A 97 19.08 -32.43 -13.79
C ILE A 97 18.60 -33.60 -12.96
N GLU A 98 18.68 -34.79 -13.54
CA GLU A 98 18.40 -36.05 -12.84
C GLU A 98 19.63 -36.48 -12.03
N ALA A 99 19.41 -36.78 -10.76
CA ALA A 99 20.46 -37.24 -9.85
C ALA A 99 19.91 -38.38 -8.98
N ALA A 100 20.12 -39.63 -9.43
CA ALA A 100 19.51 -40.82 -8.86
C ALA A 100 17.97 -40.67 -8.75
N ARG A 101 17.42 -40.58 -7.54
CA ARG A 101 15.97 -40.43 -7.30
C ARG A 101 15.49 -38.97 -7.27
N TYR A 102 16.37 -38.00 -7.44
CA TYR A 102 16.07 -36.58 -7.32
C TYR A 102 16.04 -35.90 -8.69
N LEU A 103 15.18 -34.89 -8.81
CA LEU A 103 15.12 -34.00 -9.96
C LEU A 103 15.41 -32.57 -9.49
N PHE A 104 16.55 -32.03 -9.89
CA PHE A 104 16.87 -30.62 -9.67
C PHE A 104 16.41 -29.81 -10.88
N LYS A 105 15.88 -28.61 -10.63
CA LYS A 105 15.45 -27.70 -11.69
C LYS A 105 16.07 -26.34 -11.49
N THR A 106 16.58 -25.76 -12.57
CA THR A 106 17.04 -24.37 -12.60
C THR A 106 16.57 -23.70 -13.88
N SER A 107 16.35 -22.39 -13.80
CA SER A 107 15.97 -21.57 -14.95
C SER A 107 16.82 -20.31 -14.96
N GLY A 108 17.28 -19.92 -16.14
CA GLY A 108 18.08 -18.74 -16.38
C GLY A 108 17.51 -17.97 -17.56
N THR A 109 17.67 -16.65 -17.51
CA THR A 109 17.12 -15.75 -18.52
C THR A 109 18.25 -14.88 -19.08
N GLY A 110 18.51 -15.01 -20.37
CA GLY A 110 19.41 -14.14 -21.13
C GLY A 110 18.62 -13.08 -21.90
N VAL A 111 19.20 -11.89 -22.08
CA VAL A 111 18.62 -10.81 -22.90
C VAL A 111 19.12 -10.98 -24.34
N ILE A 112 18.21 -11.18 -25.30
CA ILE A 112 18.52 -11.16 -26.73
C ILE A 112 18.43 -9.72 -27.26
N PHE A 113 17.40 -9.00 -26.81
CA PHE A 113 17.15 -7.60 -27.15
C PHE A 113 16.50 -6.89 -25.96
N ASP A 114 17.02 -5.74 -25.57
CA ASP A 114 16.55 -4.96 -24.41
C ASP A 114 15.28 -4.15 -24.71
N GLY A 115 15.02 -3.79 -25.97
CA GLY A 115 13.79 -3.10 -26.38
C GLY A 115 13.47 -1.89 -25.50
N PHE A 116 12.23 -1.76 -25.06
CA PHE A 116 11.80 -0.66 -24.18
C PHE A 116 12.53 -0.58 -22.83
N THR A 117 13.20 -1.66 -22.39
CA THR A 117 13.83 -1.72 -21.05
C THR A 117 15.09 -0.88 -20.95
N ILE A 118 15.64 -0.40 -22.06
CA ILE A 118 16.72 0.59 -22.09
C ILE A 118 16.32 1.92 -21.42
N LEU A 119 15.03 2.30 -21.50
CA LEU A 119 14.49 3.50 -20.86
C LEU A 119 13.72 3.20 -19.57
N TYR A 120 13.04 2.05 -19.52
CA TYR A 120 12.19 1.69 -18.39
C TYR A 120 12.45 0.24 -17.94
N PRO A 121 13.47 0.02 -17.09
CA PRO A 121 13.83 -1.31 -16.62
C PRO A 121 12.66 -1.96 -15.86
N ALA A 122 12.43 -3.26 -16.08
CA ALA A 122 11.33 -4.00 -15.47
C ALA A 122 11.40 -4.13 -13.91
N GLY A 123 12.43 -3.56 -13.27
CA GLY A 123 12.63 -3.62 -11.82
C GLY A 123 11.69 -2.72 -11.01
N ASP A 124 11.04 -1.72 -11.63
CA ASP A 124 10.24 -0.71 -10.91
C ASP A 124 8.81 -1.16 -10.56
N THR A 125 8.36 -2.34 -10.99
CA THR A 125 6.96 -2.80 -10.81
C THR A 125 6.81 -4.15 -10.08
N GLN A 126 7.87 -4.78 -9.59
CA GLN A 126 7.80 -6.09 -8.93
C GLN A 126 7.86 -6.02 -7.40
N LYS A 127 7.10 -6.93 -6.76
CA LYS A 127 7.00 -7.13 -5.31
C LYS A 127 8.39 -7.32 -4.68
N GLU A 128 8.59 -6.79 -3.46
CA GLU A 128 9.84 -6.82 -2.65
C GLU A 128 10.48 -8.21 -2.37
N GLY A 129 10.03 -9.30 -2.99
CA GLY A 129 10.60 -10.65 -2.84
C GLY A 129 11.37 -11.18 -4.06
N GLU A 130 11.18 -10.60 -5.24
CA GLU A 130 11.84 -11.01 -6.48
C GLU A 130 12.75 -9.90 -6.98
N ARG A 131 13.80 -9.57 -6.22
CA ARG A 131 14.97 -8.93 -6.85
C ARG A 131 15.44 -9.93 -7.91
N ARG A 132 15.23 -9.61 -9.19
CA ARG A 132 15.85 -10.37 -10.28
C ARG A 132 17.33 -10.48 -9.93
N LYS A 133 17.75 -11.70 -9.56
CA LYS A 133 19.15 -12.09 -9.58
C LYS A 133 19.66 -11.63 -10.95
N GLN A 134 20.81 -10.97 -11.00
CA GLN A 134 21.46 -10.58 -12.25
C GLN A 134 21.27 -11.67 -13.31
N PRO A 135 21.05 -11.33 -14.60
CA PRO A 135 20.76 -12.31 -15.63
C PRO A 135 21.73 -13.49 -15.52
N TRP A 136 21.24 -14.58 -14.92
CA TRP A 136 22.07 -15.74 -14.63
C TRP A 136 22.18 -16.50 -15.94
N LYS A 137 23.35 -16.38 -16.57
CA LYS A 137 23.64 -17.08 -17.80
C LYS A 137 23.93 -18.53 -17.44
N ILE A 138 22.97 -19.41 -17.73
CA ILE A 138 23.21 -20.86 -17.71
C ILE A 138 24.22 -21.14 -18.84
N PRO A 139 25.29 -21.92 -18.57
CA PRO A 139 26.21 -22.34 -19.63
C PRO A 139 25.47 -23.14 -20.71
N MET A 140 26.02 -23.22 -21.91
CA MET A 140 25.47 -24.14 -22.90
C MET A 140 25.66 -25.58 -22.39
N LEU A 141 24.58 -26.35 -22.35
CA LEU A 141 24.56 -27.73 -21.91
C LEU A 141 23.99 -28.60 -23.03
N ALA A 142 24.52 -29.82 -23.19
CA ALA A 142 23.96 -30.82 -24.08
C ALA A 142 22.99 -31.76 -23.34
N LEU A 143 22.01 -32.31 -24.07
CA LEU A 143 21.16 -33.36 -23.53
C LEU A 143 22.01 -34.59 -23.18
N GLY A 144 21.86 -35.10 -21.97
CA GLY A 144 22.63 -36.24 -21.46
C GLY A 144 24.05 -35.89 -20.97
N GLU A 145 24.43 -34.62 -20.95
CA GLU A 145 25.71 -34.17 -20.40
C GLU A 145 25.82 -34.56 -18.91
N ARG A 146 26.95 -35.16 -18.54
CA ARG A 146 27.25 -35.52 -17.15
C ARG A 146 27.73 -34.28 -16.40
N LEU A 147 27.12 -33.99 -15.26
CA LEU A 147 27.46 -32.85 -14.41
C LEU A 147 28.04 -33.33 -13.09
N ASP A 148 29.09 -32.65 -12.63
CA ASP A 148 29.71 -32.91 -11.33
C ASP A 148 28.99 -32.12 -10.23
N LEU A 149 28.70 -32.81 -9.12
CA LEU A 149 28.16 -32.18 -7.92
C LEU A 149 29.28 -31.43 -7.19
N VAL A 150 29.29 -30.10 -7.31
CA VAL A 150 30.26 -29.25 -6.59
C VAL A 150 29.90 -29.12 -5.11
N LYS A 151 28.64 -28.83 -4.79
CA LYS A 151 28.17 -28.61 -3.40
C LYS A 151 26.66 -28.79 -3.27
N LEU A 152 26.23 -29.35 -2.15
CA LEU A 152 24.83 -29.30 -1.69
C LEU A 152 24.71 -28.27 -0.56
N ILE A 153 23.83 -27.29 -0.74
CA ILE A 153 23.53 -26.28 0.29
C ILE A 153 22.08 -26.51 0.72
N PRO A 154 21.84 -27.12 1.90
CA PRO A 154 20.49 -27.25 2.42
C PRO A 154 19.96 -25.87 2.81
N SER A 155 18.76 -25.53 2.36
CA SER A 155 18.05 -24.32 2.79
C SER A 155 16.68 -24.68 3.33
N GLN A 156 16.35 -24.12 4.50
CA GLN A 156 15.02 -24.22 5.09
C GLN A 156 14.31 -22.89 4.87
N HIS A 157 13.04 -22.97 4.46
CA HIS A 157 12.20 -21.80 4.26
C HIS A 157 10.94 -21.93 5.10
N PHE A 158 10.48 -20.81 5.65
CA PHE A 158 9.22 -20.70 6.36
C PHE A 158 8.25 -19.86 5.55
N THR A 159 6.97 -20.22 5.60
CA THR A 159 5.90 -19.38 5.04
C THR A 159 5.86 -18.05 5.78
N LYS A 160 5.76 -16.95 5.02
CA LYS A 160 5.57 -15.62 5.59
C LYS A 160 4.09 -15.25 5.52
N PRO A 161 3.57 -14.49 6.49
CA PRO A 161 2.22 -13.94 6.39
C PRO A 161 2.12 -12.98 5.19
N PRO A 162 0.90 -12.69 4.71
CA PRO A 162 0.68 -11.65 3.71
C PRO A 162 1.25 -10.30 4.16
N VAL A 163 1.86 -9.58 3.22
CA VAL A 163 2.40 -8.24 3.49
C VAL A 163 1.27 -7.23 3.66
N HIS A 164 1.46 -6.27 4.55
CA HIS A 164 0.57 -5.11 4.64
C HIS A 164 0.58 -4.31 3.33
N TYR A 165 -0.47 -3.51 3.12
CA TYR A 165 -0.54 -2.64 1.94
C TYR A 165 0.43 -1.45 2.08
N SER A 166 1.18 -1.14 1.03
CA SER A 166 1.69 0.23 0.79
C SER A 166 0.61 1.08 0.11
N ASP A 167 0.83 2.40 0.01
CA ASP A 167 -0.04 3.29 -0.75
C ASP A 167 -0.30 2.76 -2.17
N ALA A 168 0.74 2.34 -2.89
CA ALA A 168 0.63 1.83 -4.25
C ALA A 168 -0.21 0.54 -4.33
N THR A 169 0.04 -0.41 -3.43
CA THR A 169 -0.72 -1.67 -3.41
C THR A 169 -2.16 -1.48 -2.95
N LEU A 170 -2.44 -0.48 -2.11
CA LEU A 170 -3.80 -0.14 -1.71
C LEU A 170 -4.55 0.52 -2.86
N VAL A 171 -3.95 1.47 -3.59
CA VAL A 171 -4.55 2.04 -4.80
C VAL A 171 -4.85 0.93 -5.82
N LYS A 172 -3.92 0.01 -6.03
CA LYS A 172 -4.13 -1.14 -6.92
C LYS A 172 -5.30 -2.01 -6.46
N ALA A 173 -5.39 -2.32 -5.16
CA ALA A 173 -6.48 -3.13 -4.63
C ALA A 173 -7.84 -2.42 -4.70
N LEU A 174 -7.87 -1.10 -4.53
CA LEU A 174 -9.07 -0.26 -4.71
C LEU A 174 -9.52 -0.29 -6.17
N GLU A 175 -8.61 -0.06 -7.12
CA GLU A 175 -8.88 -0.10 -8.56
C GLU A 175 -9.38 -1.49 -9.02
N GLU A 176 -8.73 -2.57 -8.58
CA GLU A 176 -9.13 -3.95 -8.90
C GLU A 176 -10.53 -4.29 -8.37
N LYS A 177 -10.95 -3.66 -7.27
CA LYS A 177 -12.26 -3.86 -6.64
C LYS A 177 -13.32 -2.87 -7.13
N GLY A 178 -12.98 -1.97 -8.05
CA GLY A 178 -13.91 -0.93 -8.55
C GLY A 178 -14.24 0.15 -7.51
N ILE A 179 -13.46 0.26 -6.44
CA ILE A 179 -13.68 1.24 -5.37
C ILE A 179 -12.80 2.46 -5.61
N GLY A 180 -13.42 3.63 -5.66
CA GLY A 180 -12.76 4.90 -5.91
C GLY A 180 -12.45 5.15 -7.39
N ARG A 181 -11.94 6.34 -7.66
CA ARG A 181 -11.68 6.91 -8.98
C ARG A 181 -10.36 7.67 -8.96
N PRO A 182 -9.77 8.06 -10.11
CA PRO A 182 -8.52 8.83 -10.15
C PRO A 182 -8.52 10.10 -9.28
N SER A 183 -9.69 10.66 -9.00
CA SER A 183 -9.91 11.81 -8.11
C SER A 183 -9.90 11.46 -6.61
N THR A 184 -10.17 10.21 -6.21
CA THR A 184 -10.42 9.82 -4.82
C THR A 184 -9.33 8.95 -4.19
N TYR A 185 -8.47 8.28 -4.96
CA TYR A 185 -7.41 7.41 -4.42
C TYR A 185 -6.51 8.09 -3.37
N ALA A 186 -5.90 9.22 -3.72
CA ALA A 186 -5.04 9.96 -2.80
C ALA A 186 -5.82 10.57 -1.61
N PRO A 187 -7.01 11.19 -1.81
CA PRO A 187 -7.87 11.62 -0.70
C PRO A 187 -8.29 10.52 0.27
N ILE A 188 -8.60 9.31 -0.21
CA ILE A 188 -8.96 8.15 0.64
C ILE A 188 -7.80 7.84 1.58
N ILE A 189 -6.60 7.63 1.03
CA ILE A 189 -5.38 7.31 1.81
C ILE A 189 -5.07 8.43 2.80
N TYR A 190 -5.13 9.69 2.35
CA TYR A 190 -4.92 10.83 3.22
C TYR A 190 -5.93 10.87 4.38
N THR A 191 -7.21 10.63 4.10
CA THR A 191 -8.28 10.71 5.10
C THR A 191 -8.16 9.63 6.18
N ILE A 192 -7.91 8.37 5.79
CA ILE A 192 -7.79 7.27 6.76
C ILE A 192 -6.55 7.42 7.66
N ILE A 193 -5.47 8.03 7.13
CA ILE A 193 -4.27 8.34 7.92
C ILE A 193 -4.53 9.54 8.84
N MET A 194 -5.08 10.64 8.31
CA MET A 194 -5.33 11.86 9.07
C MET A 194 -6.34 11.65 10.20
N ARG A 195 -7.34 10.78 10.00
CA ARG A 195 -8.30 10.40 11.04
C ARG A 195 -7.78 9.31 11.98
N ASN A 196 -6.53 8.88 11.83
CA ASN A 196 -5.87 7.89 12.67
C ASN A 196 -6.59 6.52 12.68
N TYR A 197 -7.22 6.13 11.57
CA TYR A 197 -7.70 4.76 11.38
C TYR A 197 -6.58 3.83 10.93
N VAL A 198 -5.58 4.38 10.24
CA VAL A 198 -4.40 3.67 9.73
C VAL A 198 -3.15 4.51 10.02
N THR A 199 -2.03 3.86 10.27
CA THR A 199 -0.71 4.50 10.42
C THR A 199 0.29 3.97 9.40
N ARG A 200 1.21 4.83 8.95
CA ARG A 200 2.26 4.46 8.00
C ARG A 200 3.56 4.13 8.73
N ARG A 201 4.06 2.91 8.56
CA ARG A 201 5.31 2.41 9.14
C ARG A 201 6.19 1.82 8.04
N LYS A 202 7.37 2.42 7.80
CA LYS A 202 8.32 1.99 6.75
C LYS A 202 7.66 1.79 5.37
N GLY A 203 6.75 2.69 4.97
CA GLY A 203 6.05 2.63 3.69
C GLY A 203 4.78 1.77 3.66
N TYR A 204 4.49 1.04 4.73
CA TYR A 204 3.34 0.14 4.85
C TYR A 204 2.26 0.69 5.78
N LEU A 205 1.01 0.35 5.51
CA LEU A 205 -0.20 0.80 6.19
C LEU A 205 -0.66 -0.26 7.18
N TYR A 206 -0.76 0.14 8.45
CA TYR A 206 -1.22 -0.71 9.55
C TYR A 206 -2.51 -0.14 10.12
N PRO A 207 -3.56 -0.96 10.35
CA PRO A 207 -4.73 -0.50 11.07
C PRO A 207 -4.33 -0.07 12.49
N THR A 208 -5.00 0.95 13.01
CA THR A 208 -4.91 1.31 14.43
C THR A 208 -6.05 0.64 15.19
N ASP A 209 -5.94 0.53 16.52
CA ASP A 209 -7.05 0.06 17.35
C ASP A 209 -8.35 0.83 17.10
N LEU A 210 -8.26 2.15 16.85
CA LEU A 210 -9.42 2.97 16.49
C LEU A 210 -10.02 2.54 15.15
N GLY A 211 -9.17 2.27 14.15
CA GLY A 211 -9.58 1.76 12.85
C GLY A 211 -10.27 0.41 12.94
N GLU A 212 -9.67 -0.54 13.66
CA GLU A 212 -10.23 -1.89 13.83
C GLU A 212 -11.59 -1.83 14.54
N VAL A 213 -11.65 -1.13 15.67
CA VAL A 213 -12.88 -0.99 16.45
C VAL A 213 -13.99 -0.31 15.64
N THR A 214 -13.65 0.76 14.92
CA THR A 214 -14.60 1.49 14.06
C THR A 214 -15.08 0.59 12.93
N ASN A 215 -14.19 -0.16 12.29
CA ASN A 215 -14.53 -1.11 11.24
C ASN A 215 -15.45 -2.22 11.75
N SER A 216 -15.13 -2.85 12.89
CA SER A 216 -15.98 -3.89 13.48
C SER A 216 -17.38 -3.38 13.80
N LEU A 217 -17.49 -2.17 14.36
CA LEU A 217 -18.78 -1.54 14.61
C LEU A 217 -19.59 -1.31 13.32
N LEU A 218 -18.94 -0.77 12.28
CA LEU A 218 -19.62 -0.48 11.01
C LEU A 218 -20.04 -1.76 10.30
N VAL A 219 -19.19 -2.80 10.26
CA VAL A 219 -19.51 -4.09 9.64
C VAL A 219 -20.68 -4.77 10.35
N ASN A 220 -20.73 -4.73 11.68
CA ASN A 220 -21.80 -5.35 12.45
C ASN A 220 -23.17 -4.68 12.26
N HIS A 221 -23.20 -3.34 12.17
CA HIS A 221 -24.47 -2.59 12.09
C HIS A 221 -24.87 -2.21 10.66
N PHE A 222 -23.91 -2.12 9.74
CA PHE A 222 -24.11 -1.72 8.34
C PHE A 222 -23.52 -2.72 7.34
N PRO A 223 -23.77 -4.04 7.45
CA PRO A 223 -23.07 -5.05 6.66
C PRO A 223 -23.24 -4.88 5.14
N GLN A 224 -24.41 -4.43 4.67
CA GLN A 224 -24.64 -4.18 3.24
C GLN A 224 -23.82 -3.00 2.72
N ILE A 225 -23.65 -1.93 3.51
CA ILE A 225 -22.92 -0.72 3.09
C ILE A 225 -21.42 -0.95 3.18
N MET A 226 -20.98 -1.77 4.15
CA MET A 226 -19.58 -2.16 4.30
C MET A 226 -19.14 -3.26 3.34
N ASP A 227 -20.06 -3.80 2.53
CA ASP A 227 -19.72 -4.73 1.46
C ASP A 227 -18.95 -4.00 0.34
N ILE A 228 -17.92 -4.68 -0.16
CA ILE A 228 -17.06 -4.17 -1.22
C ILE A 228 -17.83 -4.05 -2.53
N GLY A 229 -18.66 -5.04 -2.85
CA GLY A 229 -19.48 -5.06 -4.05
C GLY A 229 -20.53 -3.95 -4.05
N PHE A 230 -21.14 -3.66 -2.90
CA PHE A 230 -22.04 -2.52 -2.74
C PHE A 230 -21.34 -1.19 -3.05
N THR A 231 -20.15 -0.98 -2.48
CA THR A 231 -19.39 0.26 -2.70
C THR A 231 -19.03 0.42 -4.18
N ALA A 232 -18.55 -0.65 -4.83
CA ALA A 232 -18.24 -0.64 -6.25
C ALA A 232 -19.47 -0.33 -7.11
N LYS A 233 -20.61 -0.96 -6.81
CA LYS A 233 -21.88 -0.70 -7.49
C LYS A 233 -22.31 0.76 -7.37
N MET A 234 -22.18 1.35 -6.18
CA MET A 234 -22.53 2.76 -5.97
C MET A 234 -21.63 3.69 -6.81
N GLU A 235 -20.34 3.41 -6.91
CA GLU A 235 -19.44 4.18 -7.79
C GLU A 235 -19.85 4.05 -9.27
N ASP A 236 -20.22 2.85 -9.72
CA ASP A 236 -20.69 2.63 -11.10
C ASP A 236 -22.05 3.30 -11.38
N GLU A 237 -22.94 3.37 -10.39
CA GLU A 237 -24.21 4.11 -10.48
C GLU A 237 -23.96 5.63 -10.60
N LEU A 238 -22.95 6.17 -9.89
CA LEU A 238 -22.55 7.58 -10.00
C LEU A 238 -21.95 7.89 -11.38
N ASP A 239 -21.13 7.01 -11.93
CA ASP A 239 -20.65 7.14 -13.32
C ASP A 239 -21.82 7.05 -14.31
N GLY A 240 -22.80 6.17 -14.03
CA GLY A 240 -24.04 6.07 -14.81
C GLY A 240 -24.86 7.36 -14.82
N ILE A 241 -24.84 8.13 -13.73
CA ILE A 241 -25.46 9.47 -13.66
C ILE A 241 -24.68 10.47 -14.51
N GLU A 242 -23.35 10.47 -14.44
CA GLU A 242 -22.49 11.34 -15.24
C GLU A 242 -22.72 11.13 -16.75
N ASP A 243 -22.87 9.87 -17.18
CA ASP A 243 -23.16 9.49 -18.56
C ASP A 243 -24.63 9.71 -18.98
N GLY A 244 -25.52 10.11 -18.07
CA GLY A 244 -26.95 10.25 -18.33
C GLY A 244 -27.71 8.92 -18.51
N ARG A 245 -27.10 7.79 -18.13
CA ARG A 245 -27.70 6.44 -18.20
C ARG A 245 -28.58 6.10 -17.00
N VAL A 246 -28.36 6.77 -15.87
CA VAL A 246 -29.06 6.52 -14.59
C VAL A 246 -29.61 7.83 -14.03
N ALA A 247 -30.85 7.81 -13.55
CA ALA A 247 -31.46 8.97 -12.90
C ALA A 247 -30.93 9.15 -11.47
N TRP A 248 -30.36 10.31 -11.14
CA TRP A 248 -29.78 10.55 -9.81
C TRP A 248 -30.78 10.40 -8.66
N LEU A 249 -32.05 10.77 -8.89
CA LEU A 249 -33.12 10.65 -7.90
C LEU A 249 -33.42 9.19 -7.52
N SER A 250 -33.33 8.24 -8.47
CA SER A 250 -33.56 6.83 -8.15
C SER A 250 -32.43 6.29 -7.28
N VAL A 251 -31.17 6.57 -7.65
CA VAL A 251 -29.99 6.15 -6.86
C VAL A 251 -30.06 6.68 -5.43
N LEU A 252 -30.40 7.95 -5.24
CA LEU A 252 -30.53 8.53 -3.90
C LEU A 252 -31.66 7.89 -3.09
N LYS A 253 -32.81 7.64 -3.71
CA LYS A 253 -33.95 7.01 -3.03
C LYS A 253 -33.63 5.58 -2.62
N ASP A 254 -33.04 4.82 -3.54
CA ASP A 254 -32.67 3.41 -3.35
C ASP A 254 -31.59 3.25 -2.27
N PHE A 255 -30.66 4.21 -2.16
CA PHE A 255 -29.69 4.25 -1.06
C PHE A 255 -30.33 4.70 0.27
N TYR A 256 -31.03 5.84 0.26
CA TYR A 256 -31.39 6.54 1.49
C TYR A 256 -32.50 5.83 2.27
N SER A 257 -33.52 5.30 1.59
CA SER A 257 -34.66 4.63 2.22
C SER A 257 -34.27 3.45 3.13
N PRO A 258 -33.44 2.48 2.70
CA PRO A 258 -32.96 1.43 3.60
C PRO A 258 -31.88 1.93 4.57
N PHE A 259 -31.06 2.91 4.17
CA PHE A 259 -29.99 3.44 5.02
C PHE A 259 -30.54 4.08 6.30
N ILE A 260 -31.58 4.92 6.19
CA ILE A 260 -32.12 5.63 7.36
C ILE A 260 -32.71 4.67 8.39
N TYR A 261 -33.36 3.58 7.94
CA TYR A 261 -33.85 2.54 8.83
C TYR A 261 -32.71 1.87 9.62
N ARG A 262 -31.60 1.54 8.93
CA ARG A 262 -30.40 0.98 9.59
C ARG A 262 -29.76 1.96 10.57
N VAL A 263 -29.77 3.25 10.25
CA VAL A 263 -29.27 4.30 11.17
C VAL A 263 -30.11 4.35 12.44
N GLU A 264 -31.45 4.28 12.33
CA GLU A 264 -32.32 4.26 13.52
C GLU A 264 -32.13 2.99 14.36
N GLU A 265 -31.96 1.82 13.74
CA GLU A 265 -31.65 0.59 14.45
C GLU A 265 -30.26 0.65 15.12
N ALA A 266 -29.26 1.18 14.41
CA ALA A 266 -27.93 1.40 14.98
C ALA A 266 -27.98 2.38 16.15
N LYS A 267 -28.77 3.47 16.12
CA LYS A 267 -28.91 4.37 17.27
C LYS A 267 -29.40 3.66 18.54
N LYS A 268 -30.24 2.63 18.40
CA LYS A 268 -30.77 1.85 19.52
C LYS A 268 -29.78 0.79 20.03
N HIS A 269 -29.07 0.14 19.12
CA HIS A 269 -28.29 -1.07 19.42
C HIS A 269 -26.76 -0.88 19.38
N MET A 270 -26.28 0.17 18.73
CA MET A 270 -24.86 0.48 18.58
C MET A 270 -24.36 1.17 19.84
N LYS A 271 -23.65 0.39 20.65
CA LYS A 271 -22.99 0.88 21.87
C LYS A 271 -21.98 1.96 21.52
N SER A 272 -22.06 3.09 22.22
CA SER A 272 -21.11 4.17 22.03
C SER A 272 -19.79 3.82 22.72
N ILE A 273 -18.78 3.41 21.96
CA ILE A 273 -17.46 3.03 22.49
C ILE A 273 -16.79 4.20 23.23
N LYS A 274 -17.05 5.45 22.82
CA LYS A 274 -16.59 6.63 23.58
C LYS A 274 -17.21 6.71 24.98
N LYS A 275 -18.46 6.27 25.17
CA LYS A 275 -19.14 6.27 26.47
C LYS A 275 -18.83 5.01 27.28
N GLU A 276 -18.99 3.84 26.68
CA GLU A 276 -18.93 2.53 27.35
C GLU A 276 -17.51 1.98 27.49
N GLY A 277 -16.58 2.35 26.61
CA GLY A 277 -15.24 1.79 26.55
C GLY A 277 -15.21 0.29 26.24
N VAL A 278 -14.02 -0.27 26.05
CA VAL A 278 -13.83 -1.72 25.89
C VAL A 278 -13.51 -2.33 27.26
N LYS A 279 -14.27 -3.35 27.69
CA LYS A 279 -14.04 -4.03 28.97
C LYS A 279 -12.66 -4.67 29.02
N THR A 280 -12.05 -4.64 30.20
CA THR A 280 -10.75 -5.28 30.46
C THR A 280 -10.83 -6.08 31.75
N ASP A 281 -9.88 -6.99 31.94
CA ASP A 281 -9.73 -7.78 33.17
C ASP A 281 -9.07 -6.98 34.31
N GLU A 282 -8.68 -5.73 34.04
CA GLU A 282 -8.06 -4.83 35.01
C GLU A 282 -9.10 -4.28 36.01
N ILE A 283 -8.73 -4.28 37.29
CA ILE A 283 -9.59 -3.79 38.37
C ILE A 283 -9.13 -2.39 38.80
N CYS A 284 -10.08 -1.49 39.03
CA CYS A 284 -9.79 -0.14 39.49
C CYS A 284 -9.21 -0.16 40.92
N ALA A 285 -7.99 0.36 41.07
CA ALA A 285 -7.31 0.44 42.36
C ALA A 285 -8.01 1.33 43.42
N LEU A 286 -8.94 2.20 43.01
CA LEU A 286 -9.65 3.09 43.95
C LEU A 286 -11.00 2.55 44.43
N CYS A 287 -11.72 1.75 43.62
CA CYS A 287 -13.09 1.34 43.95
C CYS A 287 -13.40 -0.13 43.67
N GLY A 288 -12.44 -0.92 43.20
CA GLY A 288 -12.62 -2.35 42.94
C GLY A 288 -13.51 -2.69 41.73
N LYS A 289 -14.05 -1.70 41.02
CA LYS A 289 -14.86 -1.93 39.82
C LYS A 289 -13.98 -2.19 38.57
N PRO A 290 -14.47 -2.89 37.54
CA PRO A 290 -13.71 -3.15 36.32
C PRO A 290 -13.24 -1.87 35.63
N MET A 291 -12.07 -1.91 35.01
CA MET A 291 -11.58 -0.85 34.13
C MET A 291 -12.01 -1.09 32.68
N ILE A 292 -12.15 0.00 31.94
CA ILE A 292 -12.51 0.03 30.53
C ILE A 292 -11.49 0.85 29.74
N ILE A 293 -11.15 0.43 28.53
CA ILE A 293 -10.32 1.20 27.60
C ILE A 293 -11.15 2.30 26.98
N LYS A 294 -10.69 3.54 27.10
CA LYS A 294 -11.23 4.71 26.42
C LYS A 294 -10.17 5.36 25.53
N TRP A 295 -10.63 6.08 24.51
CA TRP A 295 -9.77 6.83 23.59
C TRP A 295 -9.84 8.33 23.89
N GLY A 296 -8.69 8.93 24.15
CA GLY A 296 -8.53 10.37 24.33
C GLY A 296 -7.58 10.97 23.31
N ARG A 297 -7.31 12.28 23.42
CA ARG A 297 -6.37 13.00 22.52
C ARG A 297 -4.96 12.41 22.52
N ARG A 298 -4.56 11.73 23.60
CA ARG A 298 -3.22 11.15 23.80
C ARG A 298 -3.16 9.64 23.51
N GLY A 299 -4.21 9.07 22.90
CA GLY A 299 -4.31 7.64 22.64
C GLY A 299 -5.25 6.94 23.64
N LYS A 300 -5.14 5.61 23.69
CA LYS A 300 -5.95 4.77 24.57
C LYS A 300 -5.46 4.85 26.02
N PHE A 301 -6.38 4.80 26.96
CA PHE A 301 -6.10 4.77 28.40
C PHE A 301 -7.15 3.93 29.11
N LEU A 302 -6.80 3.40 30.28
CA LEU A 302 -7.73 2.71 31.15
C LEU A 302 -8.46 3.72 32.02
N SER A 303 -9.78 3.62 32.07
CA SER A 303 -10.65 4.44 32.91
C SER A 303 -11.53 3.53 33.77
N CYS A 304 -11.83 3.92 35.00
CA CYS A 304 -12.81 3.18 35.80
C CYS A 304 -14.18 3.13 35.09
N SER A 305 -14.84 1.96 35.10
CA SER A 305 -16.19 1.80 34.56
C SER A 305 -17.24 2.67 35.25
N ASP A 306 -16.99 3.11 36.49
CA ASP A 306 -17.90 3.92 37.29
C ASP A 306 -17.70 5.44 37.11
N PHE A 307 -16.93 5.86 36.10
CA PHE A 307 -16.81 7.28 35.76
C PHE A 307 -18.19 7.86 35.40
N PRO A 308 -18.61 9.03 35.96
CA PRO A 308 -17.80 10.05 36.63
C PRO A 308 -17.66 9.91 38.17
N LYS A 309 -18.30 8.91 38.81
CA LYS A 309 -18.24 8.71 40.27
C LYS A 309 -16.82 8.34 40.73
N CYS A 310 -16.14 7.47 39.96
CA CYS A 310 -14.72 7.19 40.15
C CYS A 310 -13.92 7.79 38.98
N LYS A 311 -13.02 8.74 39.28
CA LYS A 311 -12.19 9.43 38.28
C LYS A 311 -10.83 8.77 38.03
N TYR A 312 -10.62 7.55 38.55
CA TYR A 312 -9.37 6.83 38.33
C TYR A 312 -9.14 6.54 36.85
N SER A 313 -7.95 6.88 36.36
CA SER A 313 -7.49 6.53 35.02
C SER A 313 -5.98 6.28 35.02
N LYS A 314 -5.53 5.34 34.19
CA LYS A 314 -4.10 5.03 34.01
C LYS A 314 -3.76 4.87 32.53
N SER A 315 -2.52 5.18 32.17
CA SER A 315 -2.03 4.93 30.81
C SER A 315 -1.83 3.43 30.61
N ILE A 316 -2.04 2.93 29.38
CA ILE A 316 -1.74 1.54 29.04
C ILE A 316 -0.25 1.46 28.71
N THR A 317 0.51 0.73 29.53
CA THR A 317 1.95 0.59 29.38
C THR A 317 2.30 -0.60 28.49
N THR A 318 3.51 -0.58 27.95
CA THR A 318 4.06 -1.68 27.15
C THR A 318 4.66 -2.80 28.01
N GLY A 319 4.70 -2.61 29.34
CA GLY A 319 5.40 -3.49 30.28
C GLY A 319 6.93 -3.43 30.19
N VAL A 320 7.50 -2.55 29.36
CA VAL A 320 8.94 -2.34 29.24
C VAL A 320 9.36 -1.17 30.14
N LYS A 321 10.33 -1.39 31.02
CA LYS A 321 10.87 -0.35 31.90
C LYS A 321 11.60 0.73 31.10
N CYS A 322 11.58 1.95 31.62
CA CYS A 322 12.31 3.06 31.04
C CYS A 322 13.82 2.84 31.25
N PRO A 323 14.63 2.82 30.18
CA PRO A 323 16.08 2.59 30.31
C PRO A 323 16.84 3.87 30.74
N ALA A 324 16.15 4.96 31.05
CA ALA A 324 16.81 6.17 31.56
C ALA A 324 17.36 5.93 32.97
N PRO A 325 18.58 6.44 33.29
CA PRO A 325 19.16 6.30 34.63
C PRO A 325 18.22 6.82 35.72
N ALA A 326 18.10 6.06 36.81
CA ALA A 326 17.23 6.37 37.95
C ALA A 326 15.74 6.61 37.59
N CYS A 327 15.25 5.98 36.50
CA CYS A 327 13.84 6.01 36.13
C CYS A 327 13.17 4.65 36.33
N ASP A 328 12.26 4.58 37.29
CA ASP A 328 11.33 3.47 37.56
C ASP A 328 10.01 3.59 36.75
N GLY A 329 9.98 4.44 35.74
CA GLY A 329 8.87 4.55 34.81
C GLY A 329 8.83 3.40 33.80
N GLU A 330 7.76 3.33 33.03
CA GLU A 330 7.59 2.39 31.92
C GLU A 330 7.44 3.14 30.60
N LEU A 331 7.65 2.45 29.49
CA LEU A 331 7.41 2.98 28.16
C LEU A 331 5.94 2.84 27.79
N ILE A 332 5.34 3.94 27.31
CA ILE A 332 4.00 3.98 26.74
C ILE A 332 4.07 4.38 25.27
N GLU A 333 3.20 3.80 24.46
CA GLU A 333 3.03 4.20 23.07
C GLU A 333 2.39 5.59 22.99
N ARG A 334 2.99 6.48 22.22
CA ARG A 334 2.55 7.86 21.98
C ARG A 334 2.53 8.15 20.48
N SER A 335 1.66 9.05 20.06
CA SER A 335 1.55 9.47 18.66
C SER A 335 2.03 10.90 18.47
N SER A 336 2.72 11.16 17.37
CA SER A 336 3.12 12.49 16.92
C SER A 336 2.78 12.69 15.44
N ARG A 337 2.92 13.92 14.93
CA ARG A 337 2.85 14.19 13.47
C ARG A 337 3.85 13.37 12.65
N ARG A 338 4.95 12.92 13.25
CA ARG A 338 6.00 12.12 12.60
C ARG A 338 5.81 10.61 12.77
N GLY A 339 4.69 10.18 13.36
CA GLY A 339 4.38 8.80 13.64
C GLY A 339 4.41 8.45 15.13
N THR A 340 4.27 7.15 15.40
CA THR A 340 4.28 6.57 16.75
C THR A 340 5.70 6.54 17.33
N PHE A 341 5.82 6.79 18.63
CA PHE A 341 7.04 6.63 19.41
C PHE A 341 6.70 6.14 20.82
N TYR A 342 7.68 5.62 21.54
CA TYR A 342 7.53 5.23 22.93
C TYR A 342 8.16 6.30 23.81
N GLY A 343 7.44 6.72 24.85
CA GLY A 343 7.92 7.71 25.82
C GLY A 343 7.68 7.26 27.25
N CYS A 344 8.51 7.74 28.18
CA CYS A 344 8.36 7.39 29.60
C CYS A 344 7.01 7.85 30.18
N THR A 345 6.43 7.04 31.07
CA THR A 345 5.26 7.39 31.89
C THR A 345 5.50 8.60 32.80
N ARG A 346 6.75 8.86 33.20
CA ARG A 346 7.14 9.96 34.09
C ARG A 346 7.40 11.30 33.40
N TYR A 347 7.05 11.45 32.12
CA TYR A 347 7.12 12.76 31.46
C TYR A 347 6.25 13.81 32.21
N PRO A 348 6.74 15.03 32.48
CA PRO A 348 7.94 15.68 31.92
C PRO A 348 9.26 15.41 32.67
N ASN A 349 9.22 14.75 33.84
CA ASN A 349 10.39 14.51 34.68
C ASN A 349 11.39 13.56 34.03
N CYS A 350 10.91 12.57 33.28
CA CYS A 350 11.74 11.76 32.38
C CYS A 350 11.35 12.03 30.92
N LYS A 351 12.29 12.57 30.13
CA LYS A 351 12.08 12.91 28.71
C LYS A 351 12.56 11.81 27.75
N TYR A 352 12.84 10.61 28.25
CA TYR A 352 13.28 9.50 27.42
C TYR A 352 12.20 9.13 26.38
N THR A 353 12.64 9.00 25.13
CA THR A 353 11.80 8.55 24.01
C THR A 353 12.60 7.64 23.08
N THR A 354 11.93 6.67 22.48
CA THR A 354 12.51 5.75 21.49
C THR A 354 11.51 5.44 20.38
N ARG A 355 11.99 5.03 19.21
CA ARG A 355 11.14 4.61 18.07
C ARG A 355 10.78 3.13 18.09
N ALA A 356 11.52 2.33 18.85
CA ALA A 356 11.31 0.90 19.02
C ALA A 356 11.47 0.55 20.50
N LEU A 357 10.70 -0.42 20.99
CA LEU A 357 10.92 -0.94 22.33
C LEU A 357 12.31 -1.60 22.40
N PRO A 358 13.07 -1.38 23.47
CA PRO A 358 14.30 -2.13 23.72
C PRO A 358 14.01 -3.63 23.71
N ASP A 359 14.74 -4.40 22.92
CA ASP A 359 14.65 -5.86 22.92
C ASP A 359 15.09 -6.38 24.29
N LYS A 360 14.27 -7.21 24.94
CA LYS A 360 14.62 -7.85 26.23
C LYS A 360 15.85 -8.76 26.15
N GLU A 361 16.29 -9.14 24.94
CA GLU A 361 17.34 -10.15 24.73
C GLU A 361 18.75 -9.60 24.58
N LYS A 362 18.97 -8.28 24.56
CA LYS A 362 20.33 -7.70 24.39
C LYS A 362 21.04 -7.31 25.68
N GLU A 363 20.42 -7.53 26.85
CA GLU A 363 21.03 -7.20 28.15
C GLU A 363 21.85 -8.36 28.76
N SER A 364 21.96 -9.52 28.11
CA SER A 364 22.73 -10.67 28.63
C SER A 364 24.13 -10.85 28.04
N GLU A 365 24.61 -9.96 27.15
CA GLU A 365 25.96 -10.06 26.55
C GLU A 365 26.97 -9.03 27.08
N VAL A 366 26.63 -8.31 28.16
CA VAL A 366 27.60 -7.44 28.85
C VAL A 366 27.55 -7.70 30.35
N THR A 367 28.10 -8.85 30.76
CA THR A 367 28.73 -9.00 32.08
C THR A 367 29.90 -9.96 31.99
#